data_AF-A0A4Q6XRR6-F1
#
_entry.id   AF-A0A4Q6XRR6-F1
#
_cell.length_a   1.000
_cell.length_b   1.000
_cell.length_c   1.000
_cell.angle_alpha   90.00
_cell.angle_beta   90.00
_cell.angle_gamma   90.00
#
_symmetry.space_group_name_H-M   'P 1'
#
loop_
_entity.id
_entity.type
_entity.pdbx_description
1 polymer ?
#
loop_
_entity_poly.entity_id
_entity_poly.type
_entity_poly.pdbx_seq_one_letter_code
_entity_poly.pdbx_strand_id
1 'polypeptide(L)'
;MMLRVFVTVAAMLAFTVALVVVVLAPLQWPVLIWTGVVLAGVLFERARYGAARAAPVGGDWRETPERFIDDASGKVMVVWVSPSSGERRYVAADDDVNAPANELQ
;
A
#
# COMPACT_ATOMS: atom_id res chain seq x y z
N MET A 1 11.02 -5.24 -0.13
CA MET A 1 11.16 -3.77 0.10
C MET A 1 11.92 -3.08 -1.04
N MET A 2 13.04 -3.63 -1.54
CA MET A 2 13.86 -2.99 -2.58
C MET A 2 13.17 -2.78 -3.95
N LEU A 3 12.39 -3.75 -4.44
CA LEU A 3 11.68 -3.63 -5.71
C LEU A 3 10.69 -2.45 -5.74
N ARG A 4 9.93 -2.27 -4.66
CA ARG A 4 8.93 -1.19 -4.56
C ARG A 4 9.57 0.20 -4.58
N VAL A 5 10.68 0.36 -3.85
CA VAL A 5 11.46 1.61 -3.84
C VAL A 5 12.07 1.84 -5.23
N PHE A 6 12.63 0.80 -5.84
CA PHE A 6 13.22 0.87 -7.17
C PHE A 6 12.21 1.33 -8.22
N VAL A 7 11.02 0.70 -8.29
CA VAL A 7 9.96 1.07 -9.24
C VAL A 7 9.50 2.52 -9.04
N THR A 8 9.36 2.95 -7.78
CA THR A 8 8.99 4.34 -7.48
C THR A 8 10.04 5.33 -7.98
N VAL A 9 11.33 5.08 -7.70
CA VAL A 9 12.42 5.96 -8.13
C VAL A 9 12.53 5.96 -9.66
N ALA A 10 12.41 4.81 -10.31
CA ALA A 10 12.44 4.69 -11.76
C ALA A 10 11.29 5.47 -12.42
N ALA A 11 10.07 5.36 -11.89
CA ALA A 11 8.91 6.12 -12.38
C ALA A 11 9.10 7.64 -12.21
N MET A 12 9.63 8.09 -11.07
CA MET A 12 9.96 9.50 -10.85
C MET A 12 11.00 10.00 -11.86
N LEU A 13 12.07 9.24 -12.07
CA LEU A 13 13.14 9.61 -13.00
C LEU A 13 12.63 9.66 -14.44
N ALA A 14 11.82 8.69 -14.86
CA ALA A 14 11.18 8.69 -16.18
C ALA A 14 10.27 9.92 -16.39
N PHE A 15 9.49 10.29 -15.38
CA PHE A 15 8.66 11.49 -15.42
C PHE A 15 9.49 12.78 -15.50
N THR A 16 10.60 12.87 -14.74
CA THR A 16 11.53 14.00 -14.83
C THR A 16 12.16 14.11 -16.23
N VAL A 17 12.58 12.99 -16.82
CA VAL A 17 13.10 12.98 -18.20
C VAL A 17 12.03 13.44 -19.19
N ALA A 18 10.77 12.99 -19.03
CA ALA A 18 9.66 13.42 -19.88
C ALA A 18 9.43 14.94 -19.81
N LEU A 19 9.55 15.56 -18.63
CA LEU A 19 9.47 17.02 -18.50
C LEU A 19 10.57 17.72 -19.30
N VAL A 20 11.81 17.26 -19.21
CA VAL A 20 12.93 17.81 -19.99
C VAL A 20 12.68 17.64 -21.50
N VAL A 21 12.24 16.45 -21.93
CA VAL A 21 11.94 16.17 -23.34
C VAL A 21 10.88 17.12 -23.89
N VAL A 22 9.80 17.39 -23.15
CA VAL A 22 8.73 18.29 -23.63
C VAL A 22 9.18 19.74 -23.70
N VAL A 23 10.06 20.19 -22.80
CA VAL A 23 10.66 21.54 -22.89
C VAL A 23 11.51 21.68 -24.15
N LEU A 24 12.28 20.64 -24.51
CA LEU A 24 13.16 20.65 -25.69
C LEU A 24 12.41 20.34 -27.00
N ALA A 25 11.33 19.56 -26.94
CA ALA A 25 10.54 19.09 -28.07
C ALA A 25 9.04 19.04 -27.71
N PRO A 26 8.31 20.17 -27.84
CA PRO A 26 6.92 20.27 -27.37
C PRO A 26 5.94 19.28 -28.01
N LEU A 27 6.22 18.81 -29.23
CA LEU A 27 5.38 17.81 -29.90
C LEU A 27 5.38 16.44 -29.18
N GLN A 28 6.32 16.20 -28.28
CA GLN A 28 6.42 14.98 -27.47
C GLN A 28 5.55 15.01 -26.20
N TRP A 29 4.63 15.97 -26.08
CA TRP A 29 3.71 16.09 -24.94
C TRP A 29 2.97 14.79 -24.54
N PRO A 30 2.65 13.83 -25.44
CA PRO A 30 2.00 12.58 -25.00
C PRO A 30 2.86 11.75 -24.05
N VAL A 31 4.19 11.87 -24.10
CA VAL A 31 5.12 11.16 -23.20
C VAL A 31 4.91 11.60 -21.74
N LEU A 32 4.55 12.87 -21.49
CA LEU A 32 4.23 13.36 -20.16
C LEU A 32 2.97 12.71 -19.58
N ILE A 33 1.97 12.48 -20.42
CA ILE A 33 0.73 11.81 -19.98
C ILE A 33 1.05 10.38 -19.58
N TRP A 34 1.74 9.62 -20.44
CA TRP A 34 2.04 8.22 -20.15
C TRP A 34 2.90 8.05 -18.91
N THR A 35 3.98 8.82 -18.78
CA THR A 35 4.84 8.77 -17.59
C THR A 35 4.12 9.26 -16.34
N GLY A 36 3.23 10.26 -16.47
CA GLY A 36 2.38 10.75 -15.39
C GLY A 36 1.37 9.71 -14.90
N VAL A 37 0.69 9.00 -15.81
CA VAL A 37 -0.24 7.92 -15.46
C VAL A 37 0.48 6.78 -14.73
N VAL A 38 1.66 6.38 -15.21
CA VAL A 38 2.46 5.35 -14.53
C VAL A 38 2.87 5.80 -13.14
N LEU A 39 3.40 7.02 -13.00
CA LEU A 39 3.80 7.57 -11.70
C LEU A 39 2.59 7.65 -10.75
N ALA A 40 1.45 8.13 -11.22
CA ALA A 40 0.21 8.20 -10.45
C ALA A 40 -0.23 6.81 -9.99
N GLY A 41 -0.19 5.80 -10.86
CA GLY A 41 -0.51 4.41 -10.52
C GLY A 41 0.41 3.84 -9.43
N VAL A 42 1.72 4.07 -9.56
CA VAL A 42 2.71 3.62 -8.55
C VAL A 42 2.49 4.31 -7.21
N LEU A 43 2.21 5.62 -7.21
CA LEU A 43 1.91 6.37 -5.99
C LEU A 43 0.57 5.95 -5.37
N PHE A 44 -0.43 5.65 -6.18
CA PHE A 44 -1.72 5.13 -5.75
C PHE A 44 -1.58 3.76 -5.11
N GLU A 45 -0.89 2.82 -5.77
CA GLU A 45 -0.57 1.51 -5.20
C GLU A 45 0.26 1.66 -3.91
N ARG A 46 1.17 2.64 -3.88
CA ARG A 46 1.95 2.95 -2.68
C ARG A 46 1.07 3.40 -1.53
N ALA A 47 0.14 4.32 -1.76
CA ALA A 47 -0.79 4.79 -0.74
C ALA A 47 -1.73 3.66 -0.28
N ARG A 48 -2.28 2.90 -1.23
CA ARG A 48 -3.31 1.89 -0.98
C ARG A 48 -2.81 0.61 -0.33
N TYR A 49 -1.62 0.15 -0.71
CA TYR A 49 -1.02 -1.10 -0.20
C TYR A 49 0.22 -0.87 0.70
N GLY A 50 0.62 0.39 0.90
CA GLY A 50 1.85 0.76 1.59
C GLY A 50 1.69 1.80 2.68
N ALA A 51 0.46 2.27 2.95
CA ALA A 51 0.14 2.71 4.29
C ALA A 51 0.55 1.57 5.23
N ALA A 52 1.60 1.83 6.01
CA ALA A 52 1.97 0.94 7.11
C ALA A 52 0.70 0.75 7.91
N ARG A 53 0.17 -0.48 7.90
CA ARG A 53 -1.00 -0.86 8.67
C ARG A 53 -0.77 -0.35 10.08
N ALA A 54 -1.67 0.49 10.59
CA ALA A 54 -1.57 0.91 11.96
C ALA A 54 -1.52 -0.36 12.82
N ALA A 55 -0.43 -0.58 13.55
CA ALA A 55 -0.41 -1.68 14.50
C ALA A 55 -1.62 -1.49 15.44
N PRO A 56 -2.31 -2.58 15.84
CA PRO A 56 -3.39 -2.45 16.80
C PRO A 56 -2.95 -1.61 18.00
N VAL A 57 -3.80 -0.66 18.41
CA VAL A 57 -3.46 0.25 19.51
C VAL A 57 -3.40 -0.53 20.83
N GLY A 58 -2.33 -0.29 21.59
CA GLY A 58 -2.08 -0.90 22.89
C GLY A 58 -1.50 -2.31 22.80
N GLY A 59 -0.17 -2.45 22.98
CA GLY A 59 0.53 -3.74 23.01
C GLY A 59 1.70 -3.84 22.03
N ASP A 60 2.43 -4.94 22.10
CA ASP A 60 3.61 -5.27 21.29
C ASP A 60 3.25 -6.04 20.00
N TRP A 61 2.21 -5.61 19.30
CA TRP A 61 1.65 -6.31 18.15
C TRP A 61 2.63 -6.46 16.99
N ARG A 62 2.72 -7.67 16.45
CA ARG A 62 3.46 -7.99 15.22
C ARG A 62 2.53 -8.54 14.16
N GLU A 63 2.64 -8.00 12.96
CA GLU A 63 1.99 -8.58 11.79
C GLU A 63 2.63 -9.95 11.49
N THR A 64 1.79 -10.94 11.23
CA THR A 64 2.23 -12.25 10.73
C THR A 64 2.03 -12.32 9.21
N PRO A 65 2.71 -13.23 8.51
CA PRO A 65 2.47 -13.42 7.08
C PRO A 65 1.12 -14.09 6.76
N GLU A 66 0.36 -14.52 7.78
CA GLU A 66 -0.91 -15.22 7.59
C GLU A 66 -1.99 -14.28 7.05
N ARG A 67 -2.61 -14.72 5.94
CA ARG A 67 -3.73 -14.04 5.28
C ARG A 67 -4.80 -15.05 4.91
N PHE A 68 -6.05 -14.70 5.12
CA PHE A 68 -7.20 -15.51 4.73
C PHE A 68 -8.35 -14.61 4.28
N ILE A 69 -9.32 -15.17 3.57
CA ILE A 69 -10.55 -14.47 3.22
C ILE A 69 -11.56 -14.77 4.32
N ASP A 70 -12.14 -13.75 4.92
CA ASP A 70 -13.27 -13.92 5.82
C ASP A 70 -14.54 -14.18 4.99
N ASP A 71 -15.15 -15.35 5.15
CA ASP A 71 -16.31 -15.78 4.35
C ASP A 71 -17.54 -14.90 4.59
N ALA A 72 -17.65 -14.27 5.76
CA ALA A 72 -18.77 -13.41 6.10
C ALA A 72 -18.71 -12.04 5.38
N SER A 73 -17.51 -11.45 5.28
CA SER A 73 -17.32 -10.12 4.68
C SER A 73 -16.69 -10.13 3.27
N GLY A 74 -16.13 -11.26 2.85
CA GLY A 74 -15.32 -11.37 1.63
C GLY A 74 -14.00 -10.60 1.68
N LYS A 75 -13.62 -10.05 2.83
CA LYS A 75 -12.40 -9.24 2.98
C LYS A 75 -11.19 -10.13 3.23
N VAL A 76 -10.03 -9.71 2.72
CA VAL A 76 -8.75 -10.32 3.08
C VAL A 76 -8.38 -9.87 4.48
N MET A 77 -8.24 -10.80 5.41
CA MET A 77 -7.83 -10.57 6.78
C MET A 77 -6.34 -10.82 6.95
N VAL A 78 -5.72 -10.06 7.84
CA VAL A 78 -4.31 -10.20 8.26
C VAL A 78 -4.28 -10.52 9.74
N VAL A 79 -3.48 -11.50 10.13
CA VAL A 79 -3.35 -11.90 11.53
C VAL A 79 -2.22 -11.10 12.20
N TRP A 80 -2.56 -10.44 13.30
CA TRP A 80 -1.62 -9.81 14.22
C TRP A 80 -1.53 -10.63 15.49
N VAL A 81 -0.32 -10.76 16.04
CA VAL A 81 -0.07 -11.49 17.29
C VAL A 81 0.60 -10.56 18.29
N SER A 82 0.17 -10.58 19.54
CA SER A 82 0.92 -10.00 20.66
C SER A 82 1.85 -11.08 21.25
N PRO A 83 3.18 -10.95 21.13
CA PRO A 83 4.11 -11.88 21.75
C PRO A 83 4.00 -11.93 23.28
N SER A 84 3.64 -10.82 23.91
CA SER A 84 3.54 -10.74 25.37
C SER A 84 2.33 -11.47 25.95
N SER A 85 1.16 -11.43 25.29
CA SER A 85 -0.07 -12.07 25.76
C SER A 85 -0.46 -13.34 25.00
N GLY A 86 0.08 -13.54 23.79
CA GLY A 86 -0.35 -14.60 22.87
C GLY A 86 -1.67 -14.30 22.15
N GLU A 87 -2.27 -13.12 22.36
CA GLU A 87 -3.51 -12.72 21.70
C GLU A 87 -3.34 -12.61 20.18
N ARG A 88 -4.40 -12.97 19.44
CA ARG A 88 -4.48 -12.84 17.98
C ARG A 88 -5.58 -11.86 17.62
N ARG A 89 -5.30 -10.90 16.76
CA ARG A 89 -6.29 -9.96 16.22
C ARG A 89 -6.34 -10.07 14.71
N TYR A 90 -7.56 -10.17 14.19
CA TYR A 90 -7.83 -10.22 12.76
C TYR A 90 -8.21 -8.84 12.29
N VAL A 91 -7.46 -8.32 11.33
CA VAL A 91 -7.66 -6.97 10.81
C VAL A 91 -7.83 -7.09 9.31
N ALA A 92 -8.90 -6.51 8.77
CA ALA A 92 -9.07 -6.45 7.32
C ALA A 92 -7.87 -5.71 6.71
N ALA A 93 -7.35 -6.22 5.59
CA ALA A 93 -6.17 -5.70 4.92
C ALA A 93 -6.34 -4.25 4.45
N ASP A 94 -7.60 -3.79 4.39
CA ASP A 94 -8.03 -2.53 3.79
C ASP A 94 -8.68 -1.56 4.80
N ASP A 95 -8.92 -1.98 6.06
CA ASP A 95 -9.56 -1.15 7.07
C ASP A 95 -8.53 -0.57 8.06
N ASP A 96 -8.86 0.58 8.66
CA ASP A 96 -8.13 1.12 9.81
C ASP A 96 -8.38 0.24 11.04
N VAL A 97 -7.30 -0.16 11.72
CA VAL A 97 -7.31 -1.15 12.83
C VAL A 97 -8.06 -0.66 14.08
N ASN A 98 -8.39 0.62 14.12
CA ASN A 98 -9.15 1.25 15.20
C ASN A 98 -10.64 1.41 14.88
N ALA A 99 -11.13 0.87 13.76
CA ALA A 99 -12.55 0.64 13.60
C ALA A 99 -13.03 -0.31 14.72
N PRO A 100 -14.23 -0.10 15.29
CA PRO A 100 -14.74 -0.99 16.32
C PRO A 100 -14.65 -2.42 15.80
N ALA A 101 -13.97 -3.28 16.56
CA ALA A 101 -13.80 -4.68 16.21
C ALA A 101 -15.18 -5.22 15.88
N ASN A 102 -15.40 -5.63 14.63
CA ASN A 102 -16.57 -6.43 14.30
C ASN A 102 -16.40 -7.71 15.12
N GLU A 103 -17.12 -7.77 16.24
CA GLU A 103 -17.32 -8.99 17.00
C GLU A 103 -17.97 -9.96 16.02
N LEU A 104 -17.17 -10.91 15.52
CA LEU A 104 -17.64 -12.03 14.75
C LEU A 104 -18.58 -12.82 15.66
N GLN A 105 -19.89 -12.59 15.50
CA GLN A 105 -20.97 -13.43 16.02
C GLN A 105 -21.19 -14.62 15.10
#